data_AF-A0A9D1LRY1-F1
#
_entry.id   AF-A0A9D1LRY1-F1
#
_cell.length_a   1.000
_cell.length_b   1.000
_cell.length_c   1.000
_cell.angle_alpha   90.00
_cell.angle_beta   90.00
_cell.angle_gamma   90.00
#
_symmetry.space_group_name_H-M   'P 1'
#
loop_
_entity.id
_entity.type
_entity.pdbx_description
1 polymer ?
#
loop_
_entity_poly.entity_id
_entity_poly.type
_entity_poly.pdbx_seq_one_letter_code
_entity_poly.pdbx_strand_id
1 'polypeptide(L)'
;MIAFIMMGQSNMSGRGALDELPPLEPSHVFAWRDGRWEPAREPVVRDRPFSGEGMGTSFGQAVAAATGEDVGLIPCSLGGSPLDAWQPGQELFETALARSLAALAADARIAGVLWHQGEADSEDVELAHTYFKRFAPMMAEFEARLRDGAKQQDRVQAVAQPLPVVVGELGDYLDGFASSKYHRVINAQLHEYAAGAPARACVTARDLPHKGDHLHFSARAQRMLGLRYADAWLGIALHTGLI
;
A
#
# COMPACT_ATOMS: atom_id res chain seq x y z
N MET A 1 -9.83 5.55 -15.22
CA MET A 1 -8.58 5.52 -14.43
C MET A 1 -8.41 4.14 -13.80
N ILE A 2 -7.16 3.70 -13.72
CA ILE A 2 -6.78 2.54 -12.88
C ILE A 2 -6.54 3.03 -11.46
N ALA A 3 -6.95 2.26 -10.45
CA ALA A 3 -6.93 2.69 -9.06
C ALA A 3 -6.30 1.65 -8.14
N PHE A 4 -5.63 2.15 -7.11
CA PHE A 4 -4.82 1.36 -6.19
C PHE A 4 -5.21 1.63 -4.75
N ILE A 5 -5.41 0.56 -3.99
CA ILE A 5 -5.81 0.61 -2.59
C ILE A 5 -4.54 0.69 -1.73
N MET A 6 -4.38 1.75 -0.96
CA MET A 6 -3.20 1.99 -0.12
C MET A 6 -3.49 1.59 1.33
N MET A 7 -3.04 0.39 1.73
CA MET A 7 -3.32 -0.21 3.04
C MET A 7 -2.04 -0.40 3.86
N GLY A 8 -2.17 -0.38 5.19
CA GLY A 8 -1.06 -0.59 6.12
C GLY A 8 -0.91 0.52 7.14
N GLN A 9 0.32 0.83 7.55
CA GLN A 9 0.59 1.76 8.66
C GLN A 9 1.32 3.05 8.23
N SER A 10 2.08 3.65 9.13
CA SER A 10 2.67 4.99 8.95
C SER A 10 3.61 5.10 7.75
N ASN A 11 4.34 4.04 7.40
CA ASN A 11 5.19 4.03 6.21
C ASN A 11 4.40 3.87 4.89
N MET A 12 3.19 3.32 4.89
CA MET A 12 2.23 3.50 3.78
C MET A 12 1.66 4.92 3.76
N SER A 13 1.30 5.46 4.94
CA SER A 13 0.71 6.80 5.05
C SER A 13 1.66 7.92 4.65
N GLY A 14 2.98 7.71 4.81
CA GLY A 14 3.99 8.72 4.57
C GLY A 14 4.27 9.58 5.80
N ARG A 15 5.57 9.71 6.10
CA ARG A 15 6.11 10.50 7.22
C ARG A 15 7.38 11.25 6.85
N GLY A 16 7.79 11.18 5.58
CA GLY A 16 8.92 11.93 5.06
C GLY A 16 8.67 13.43 5.18
N ALA A 17 9.72 14.22 5.35
CA ALA A 17 9.56 15.66 5.51
C ALA A 17 9.16 16.29 4.15
N LEU A 18 8.11 17.10 4.15
CA LEU A 18 7.55 17.71 2.92
C LEU A 18 8.50 18.76 2.29
N ASP A 19 9.48 19.24 3.04
CA ASP A 19 10.50 20.20 2.60
C ASP A 19 11.84 19.55 2.22
N GLU A 20 11.97 18.23 2.35
CA GLU A 20 13.20 17.49 1.97
C GLU A 20 13.41 17.49 0.45
N LEU A 21 12.33 17.48 -0.34
CA LEU A 21 12.36 17.38 -1.79
C LEU A 21 11.34 18.33 -2.45
N PRO A 22 11.61 18.83 -3.68
CA PRO A 22 10.64 19.63 -4.42
C PRO A 22 9.35 18.83 -4.67
N PRO A 23 8.15 19.43 -4.54
CA PRO A 23 6.89 18.73 -4.70
C PRO A 23 6.75 18.11 -6.10
N LEU A 24 6.10 16.95 -6.16
CA LEU A 24 5.73 16.32 -7.42
C LEU A 24 4.43 16.94 -7.95
N GLU A 25 4.41 17.34 -9.22
CA GLU A 25 3.18 17.83 -9.85
C GLU A 25 2.20 16.67 -10.07
N PRO A 26 0.95 16.75 -9.60
CA PRO A 26 0.01 15.63 -9.62
C PRO A 26 -0.65 15.43 -11.01
N SER A 27 0.10 15.58 -12.10
CA SER A 27 -0.41 15.29 -13.44
C SER A 27 -0.74 13.80 -13.53
N HIS A 28 -1.98 13.47 -13.92
CA HIS A 28 -2.48 12.09 -14.07
C HIS A 28 -2.55 11.26 -12.79
N VAL A 29 -2.37 11.86 -11.61
CA VAL A 29 -2.48 11.15 -10.32
C VAL A 29 -3.54 11.81 -9.45
N PHE A 30 -4.50 11.03 -9.00
CA PHE A 30 -5.64 11.46 -8.22
C PHE A 30 -5.73 10.69 -6.91
N ALA A 31 -6.21 11.32 -5.85
CA ALA A 31 -6.51 10.68 -4.57
C ALA A 31 -8.02 10.69 -4.33
N TRP A 32 -8.56 9.57 -3.87
CA TRP A 32 -9.95 9.45 -3.46
C TRP A 32 -10.16 10.14 -2.11
N ARG A 33 -11.03 11.15 -2.07
CA ARG A 33 -11.38 11.91 -0.86
C ARG A 33 -12.85 12.24 -0.86
N ASP A 34 -13.53 11.95 0.25
CA ASP A 34 -14.91 12.39 0.50
C ASP A 34 -15.87 12.16 -0.69
N GLY A 35 -15.75 11.01 -1.36
CA GLY A 35 -16.60 10.64 -2.49
C GLY A 35 -16.20 11.22 -3.86
N ARG A 36 -15.01 11.81 -4.00
CA ARG A 36 -14.51 12.38 -5.27
C ARG A 36 -13.02 12.15 -5.48
N TRP A 37 -12.61 12.25 -6.75
CA TRP A 37 -11.20 12.26 -7.17
C TRP A 37 -10.65 13.68 -7.15
N GLU A 38 -9.54 13.90 -6.44
CA GLU A 38 -8.82 15.17 -6.41
C GLU A 38 -7.36 14.96 -6.85
N PRO A 39 -6.67 15.93 -7.46
CA PRO A 39 -5.24 15.79 -7.74
C PRO A 39 -4.44 15.37 -6.50
N ALA A 40 -3.62 14.33 -6.63
CA ALA A 40 -2.91 13.73 -5.51
C ALA A 40 -1.74 14.61 -5.05
N ARG A 41 -1.98 15.48 -4.07
CA ARG A 41 -0.93 16.28 -3.42
C ARG A 41 -0.54 15.68 -2.07
N GLU A 42 0.75 15.68 -1.78
CA GLU A 42 1.27 15.25 -0.49
C GLU A 42 0.79 16.20 0.64
N PRO A 43 0.47 15.68 1.83
CA PRO A 43 0.37 14.25 2.16
C PRO A 43 -0.87 13.59 1.51
N VAL A 44 -0.65 12.51 0.75
CA VAL A 44 -1.74 11.75 0.10
C VAL A 44 -2.62 11.09 1.16
N VAL A 45 -2.03 10.35 2.08
CA VAL A 45 -2.76 9.84 3.25
C VAL A 45 -2.71 10.88 4.36
N ARG A 46 -3.86 11.23 4.92
CA ARG A 46 -4.00 12.26 5.97
C ARG A 46 -4.52 11.64 7.26
N ASP A 47 -3.81 10.63 7.75
CA ASP A 47 -4.24 9.87 8.93
C ASP A 47 -3.92 10.58 10.25
N ARG A 48 -2.88 11.42 10.25
CA ARG A 48 -2.43 12.21 11.41
C ARG A 48 -2.06 13.66 11.01
N PRO A 49 -2.03 14.62 11.95
CA PRO A 49 -1.56 15.99 11.66
C PRO A 49 -0.11 16.08 11.16
N PHE A 50 0.71 15.08 11.47
CA PHE A 50 2.11 14.97 11.05
C PHE A 50 2.31 13.99 9.87
N SER A 51 1.26 13.75 9.08
CA SER A 51 1.40 13.03 7.80
C SER A 51 2.33 13.82 6.89
N GLY A 52 3.20 13.12 6.17
CA GLY A 52 4.22 13.74 5.34
C GLY A 52 4.27 13.12 3.95
N GLU A 53 5.42 13.24 3.30
CA GLU A 53 5.68 12.60 2.01
C GLU A 53 5.49 11.08 2.15
N GLY A 54 4.70 10.52 1.24
CA GLY A 54 4.52 9.08 1.07
C GLY A 54 4.90 8.60 -0.33
N MET A 55 4.81 7.30 -0.55
CA MET A 55 5.15 6.70 -1.84
C MET A 55 4.09 6.86 -2.93
N GLY A 56 2.88 7.31 -2.57
CA GLY A 56 1.71 7.31 -3.46
C GLY A 56 1.89 8.14 -4.73
N THR A 57 2.41 9.36 -4.62
CA THR A 57 2.57 10.25 -5.79
C THR A 57 3.63 9.74 -6.78
N SER A 58 4.81 9.32 -6.30
CA SER A 58 5.84 8.77 -7.19
C SER A 58 5.44 7.44 -7.81
N PHE A 59 4.74 6.58 -7.06
CA PHE A 59 4.11 5.36 -7.58
C PHE A 59 3.15 5.70 -8.72
N GLY A 60 2.19 6.60 -8.46
CA GLY A 60 1.16 6.95 -9.43
C GLY A 60 1.73 7.58 -10.70
N GLN A 61 2.72 8.47 -10.57
CA GLN A 61 3.38 9.08 -11.72
C GLN A 61 4.11 8.05 -12.58
N ALA A 62 4.83 7.11 -11.97
CA ALA A 62 5.54 6.07 -12.70
C ALA A 62 4.58 5.14 -13.45
N VAL A 63 3.49 4.73 -12.80
CA VAL A 63 2.45 3.92 -13.44
C VAL A 63 1.77 4.69 -14.58
N ALA A 64 1.36 5.94 -14.35
CA ALA A 64 0.73 6.77 -15.38
C ALA A 64 1.63 6.98 -16.60
N ALA A 65 2.93 7.21 -16.37
CA ALA A 65 3.90 7.34 -17.46
C ALA A 65 4.07 6.05 -18.27
N ALA A 66 3.99 4.88 -17.62
CA ALA A 66 4.15 3.59 -18.28
C ALA A 66 2.88 3.14 -19.04
N THR A 67 1.70 3.45 -18.53
CA THR A 67 0.42 2.96 -19.09
C THR A 67 -0.30 3.99 -19.96
N GLY A 68 0.01 5.28 -19.80
CA GLY A 68 -0.74 6.38 -20.40
C GLY A 68 -2.12 6.62 -19.76
N GLU A 69 -2.41 5.98 -18.63
CA GLU A 69 -3.66 6.12 -17.91
C GLU A 69 -3.58 7.07 -16.72
N ASP A 70 -4.70 7.73 -16.42
CA ASP A 70 -4.88 8.35 -15.11
C ASP A 70 -4.87 7.29 -14.00
N VAL A 71 -4.16 7.59 -12.91
CA VAL A 71 -3.99 6.75 -11.73
C VAL A 71 -4.74 7.31 -10.54
N GLY A 72 -5.59 6.50 -9.92
CA GLY A 72 -6.28 6.78 -8.67
C GLY A 72 -5.60 6.11 -7.47
N LEU A 73 -5.43 6.85 -6.38
CA LEU A 73 -4.94 6.36 -5.10
C LEU A 73 -6.10 6.36 -4.10
N ILE A 74 -6.35 5.23 -3.44
CA ILE A 74 -7.40 5.08 -2.44
C ILE A 74 -6.73 4.97 -1.08
N PRO A 75 -6.54 6.09 -0.35
CA PRO A 75 -5.83 6.13 0.92
C PRO A 75 -6.64 5.45 2.02
N CYS A 76 -6.13 4.34 2.57
CA CYS A 76 -6.78 3.57 3.63
C CYS A 76 -5.89 3.32 4.85
N SER A 77 -4.58 3.57 4.78
CA SER A 77 -3.63 3.28 5.87
C SER A 77 -3.83 4.14 7.12
N LEU A 78 -3.47 3.57 8.28
CA LEU A 78 -3.49 4.25 9.58
C LEU A 78 -2.21 3.95 10.37
N GLY A 79 -1.49 5.01 10.75
CA GLY A 79 -0.25 4.92 11.50
C GLY A 79 -0.42 4.30 12.88
N GLY A 80 0.47 3.35 13.20
CA GLY A 80 0.46 2.58 14.44
C GLY A 80 -0.52 1.41 14.45
N SER A 81 -1.17 1.10 13.32
CA SER A 81 -2.09 -0.05 13.27
C SER A 81 -1.34 -1.38 13.27
N PRO A 82 -1.61 -2.28 14.24
CA PRO A 82 -1.17 -3.66 14.16
C PRO A 82 -2.01 -4.43 13.13
N LEU A 83 -1.53 -5.58 12.67
CA LEU A 83 -2.24 -6.43 11.71
C LEU A 83 -3.60 -6.90 12.25
N ASP A 84 -3.75 -7.02 13.57
CA ASP A 84 -5.03 -7.39 14.18
C ASP A 84 -6.13 -6.35 13.93
N ALA A 85 -5.78 -5.07 13.77
CA ALA A 85 -6.75 -4.02 13.43
C ALA A 85 -7.22 -4.09 11.97
N TRP A 86 -6.57 -4.91 11.14
CA TRP A 86 -6.89 -5.15 9.75
C TRP A 86 -7.65 -6.46 9.51
N GLN A 87 -7.97 -7.23 10.56
CA GLN A 87 -8.71 -8.48 10.37
C GLN A 87 -10.17 -8.23 9.94
N PRO A 88 -10.82 -9.19 9.27
CA PRO A 88 -12.23 -9.06 8.88
C PRO A 88 -13.13 -8.68 10.07
N GLY A 89 -14.05 -7.75 9.87
CA GLY A 89 -14.90 -7.20 10.93
C GLY A 89 -14.27 -6.06 11.75
N GLN A 90 -12.97 -5.79 11.58
CA GLN A 90 -12.30 -4.66 12.22
C GLN A 90 -12.45 -3.37 11.40
N GLU A 91 -12.43 -2.22 12.09
CA GLU A 91 -12.76 -0.93 11.50
C GLU A 91 -11.91 -0.58 10.26
N LEU A 92 -10.59 -0.87 10.28
CA LEU A 92 -9.71 -0.54 9.16
C LEU A 92 -9.99 -1.39 7.93
N PHE A 93 -10.27 -2.68 8.13
CA PHE A 93 -10.68 -3.58 7.06
C PHE A 93 -11.98 -3.10 6.42
N GLU A 94 -13.01 -2.89 7.24
CA GLU A 94 -14.34 -2.49 6.74
C GLU A 94 -14.30 -1.12 6.07
N THR A 95 -13.53 -0.17 6.62
CA THR A 95 -13.34 1.15 6.02
C THR A 95 -12.60 1.08 4.69
N ALA A 96 -11.53 0.28 4.60
CA ALA A 96 -10.79 0.12 3.36
C ALA A 96 -11.65 -0.52 2.26
N LEU A 97 -12.47 -1.52 2.61
CA LEU A 97 -13.40 -2.16 1.70
C LEU A 97 -14.48 -1.15 1.23
N ALA A 98 -15.12 -0.44 2.15
CA ALA A 98 -16.14 0.55 1.83
C ALA A 98 -15.60 1.67 0.92
N ARG A 99 -14.39 2.18 1.21
CA ARG A 99 -13.74 3.19 0.36
C ARG A 99 -13.43 2.67 -1.04
N SER A 100 -12.95 1.44 -1.14
CA SER A 100 -12.65 0.80 -2.42
C SER A 100 -13.90 0.58 -3.27
N LEU A 101 -15.00 0.16 -2.65
CA LEU A 101 -16.30 0.00 -3.30
C LEU A 101 -16.94 1.34 -3.68
N ALA A 102 -16.71 2.40 -2.91
CA ALA A 102 -17.16 3.75 -3.28
C ALA A 102 -16.39 4.30 -4.48
N ALA A 103 -15.06 4.11 -4.52
CA ALA A 103 -14.23 4.45 -5.66
C ALA A 103 -14.64 3.66 -6.92
N LEU A 104 -14.93 2.36 -6.75
CA LEU A 104 -15.43 1.51 -7.83
C LEU A 104 -16.78 2.00 -8.37
N ALA A 105 -17.71 2.39 -7.49
CA ALA A 105 -19.00 2.98 -7.89
C ALA A 105 -18.83 4.32 -8.63
N ALA A 106 -17.71 5.01 -8.45
CA ALA A 106 -17.31 6.23 -9.14
C ALA A 106 -16.33 5.99 -10.31
N ASP A 107 -16.55 4.91 -11.08
CA ASP A 107 -15.83 4.64 -12.34
C ASP A 107 -14.33 4.35 -12.25
N ALA A 108 -13.84 3.99 -11.07
CA ALA A 108 -12.50 3.43 -10.95
C ALA A 108 -12.42 1.98 -11.42
N ARG A 109 -11.26 1.59 -11.97
CA ARG A 109 -10.89 0.19 -12.16
C ARG A 109 -9.84 -0.20 -11.13
N ILE A 110 -10.19 -1.05 -10.16
CA ILE A 110 -9.26 -1.48 -9.11
C ILE A 110 -8.21 -2.41 -9.72
N ALA A 111 -6.98 -1.93 -9.77
CA ALA A 111 -5.85 -2.55 -10.46
C ALA A 111 -4.81 -3.15 -9.50
N GLY A 112 -4.93 -2.92 -8.19
CA GLY A 112 -4.09 -3.57 -7.21
C GLY A 112 -4.24 -3.04 -5.78
N VAL A 113 -3.63 -3.76 -4.85
CA VAL A 113 -3.43 -3.36 -3.46
C VAL A 113 -1.96 -3.09 -3.23
N LEU A 114 -1.66 -1.93 -2.63
CA LEU A 114 -0.35 -1.60 -2.09
C LEU A 114 -0.45 -1.80 -0.57
N TRP A 115 0.39 -2.68 -0.03
CA TRP A 115 0.44 -2.97 1.40
C TRP A 115 1.81 -2.64 1.96
N HIS A 116 1.85 -1.87 3.06
CA HIS A 116 3.09 -1.62 3.78
C HIS A 116 2.82 -1.53 5.29
N GLN A 117 3.07 -2.63 6.00
CA GLN A 117 2.85 -2.77 7.42
C GLN A 117 3.67 -3.92 8.00
N GLY A 118 3.99 -3.79 9.28
CA GLY A 118 4.57 -4.88 10.06
C GLY A 118 5.39 -4.40 11.24
N GLU A 119 5.74 -3.11 11.29
CA GLU A 119 6.59 -2.56 12.35
C GLU A 119 5.91 -2.72 13.72
N ALA A 120 4.59 -2.52 13.81
CA ALA A 120 3.83 -2.73 15.05
C ALA A 120 3.83 -4.19 15.53
N ASP A 121 3.70 -5.15 14.61
CA ASP A 121 3.73 -6.59 14.92
C ASP A 121 5.15 -7.11 15.15
N SER A 122 6.16 -6.35 14.76
CA SER A 122 7.57 -6.71 14.92
C SER A 122 8.16 -6.37 16.30
N GLU A 123 7.37 -5.77 17.19
CA GLU A 123 7.73 -5.59 18.60
C GLU A 123 7.59 -6.90 19.41
N ASP A 124 6.59 -7.72 19.07
CA ASP A 124 6.27 -8.95 19.78
C ASP A 124 6.70 -10.18 18.98
N VAL A 125 7.28 -11.17 19.66
CA VAL A 125 7.85 -12.36 19.00
C VAL A 125 6.75 -13.25 18.42
N GLU A 126 5.65 -13.43 19.14
CA GLU A 126 4.54 -14.28 18.70
C GLU A 126 3.77 -13.61 17.55
N LEU A 127 3.51 -12.31 17.65
CA LEU A 127 2.91 -11.55 16.54
C LEU A 127 3.80 -11.61 15.31
N ALA A 128 5.12 -11.43 15.47
CA ALA A 128 6.05 -11.52 14.36
C ALA A 128 6.04 -12.90 13.71
N HIS A 129 6.17 -13.99 14.47
CA HIS A 129 6.21 -15.35 13.92
C HIS A 129 4.87 -15.86 13.35
N THR A 130 3.76 -15.20 13.68
CA THR A 130 2.43 -15.56 13.16
C THR A 130 1.94 -14.65 12.05
N TYR A 131 2.74 -13.66 11.63
CA TYR A 131 2.32 -12.62 10.70
C TYR A 131 1.72 -13.17 9.41
N PHE A 132 2.41 -14.06 8.69
CA PHE A 132 1.92 -14.65 7.44
C PHE A 132 0.59 -15.39 7.63
N LYS A 133 0.47 -16.15 8.72
CA LYS A 133 -0.73 -16.93 9.06
C LYS A 133 -1.95 -16.05 9.31
N ARG A 134 -1.74 -14.80 9.75
CA ARG A 134 -2.81 -13.80 9.96
C ARG A 134 -3.02 -12.91 8.73
N PHE A 135 -1.95 -12.57 8.01
CA PHE A 135 -1.95 -11.65 6.88
C PHE A 135 -2.56 -12.27 5.63
N ALA A 136 -2.14 -13.49 5.27
CA ALA A 136 -2.60 -14.12 4.03
C ALA A 136 -4.12 -14.37 4.00
N PRO A 137 -4.75 -14.89 5.08
CA PRO A 137 -6.22 -15.01 5.12
C PRO A 137 -6.93 -13.66 5.13
N MET A 138 -6.39 -12.67 5.84
CA MET A 138 -6.94 -11.31 5.84
C MET A 138 -6.98 -10.71 4.43
N MET A 139 -5.88 -10.80 3.67
CA MET A 139 -5.82 -10.28 2.32
C MET A 139 -6.74 -11.08 1.37
N ALA A 140 -6.78 -12.41 1.49
CA ALA A 140 -7.69 -13.24 0.70
C ALA A 140 -9.17 -12.90 0.95
N GLU A 141 -9.55 -12.65 2.21
CA GLU A 141 -10.90 -12.21 2.56
C GLU A 141 -11.20 -10.80 2.01
N PHE A 142 -10.22 -9.89 2.05
CA PHE A 142 -10.36 -8.56 1.45
C PHE A 142 -10.61 -8.64 -0.05
N GLU A 143 -9.81 -9.43 -0.78
CA GLU A 143 -9.97 -9.67 -2.21
C GLU A 143 -11.34 -10.28 -2.54
N ALA A 144 -11.79 -11.27 -1.75
CA ALA A 144 -13.09 -11.91 -1.93
C ALA A 144 -14.25 -10.92 -1.72
N ARG A 145 -14.25 -10.17 -0.61
CA ARG A 145 -15.31 -9.20 -0.30
C ARG A 145 -15.33 -8.01 -1.25
N LEU A 146 -14.17 -7.56 -1.72
CA LEU A 146 -14.08 -6.55 -2.77
C LEU A 146 -14.75 -7.04 -4.05
N ARG A 147 -14.49 -8.29 -4.45
CA ARG A 147 -15.11 -8.90 -5.64
C ARG A 147 -16.61 -9.08 -5.49
N ASP A 148 -17.08 -9.52 -4.32
CA ASP A 148 -18.51 -9.67 -4.05
C ASP A 148 -19.23 -8.32 -4.08
N GLY A 149 -18.65 -7.29 -3.45
CA GLY A 149 -19.18 -5.93 -3.53
C GLY A 149 -19.17 -5.40 -4.97
N ALA A 150 -18.12 -5.65 -5.74
CA ALA A 150 -18.06 -5.29 -7.15
C ALA A 150 -19.14 -5.99 -7.98
N LYS A 151 -19.42 -7.28 -7.70
CA LYS A 151 -20.50 -8.04 -8.34
C LYS A 151 -21.88 -7.45 -8.00
N GLN A 152 -22.10 -7.04 -6.76
CA GLN A 152 -23.34 -6.37 -6.36
C GLN A 152 -23.54 -5.02 -7.07
N GLN A 153 -22.46 -4.37 -7.46
CA GLN A 153 -22.47 -3.13 -8.25
C GLN A 153 -22.49 -3.36 -9.78
N ASP A 154 -22.55 -4.62 -10.26
CA ASP A 154 -22.39 -5.00 -11.67
C ASP A 154 -21.07 -4.50 -12.29
N ARG A 155 -20.01 -4.45 -11.48
CA ARG A 155 -18.68 -3.91 -11.79
C ARG A 155 -17.56 -4.91 -11.57
N VAL A 156 -17.85 -6.21 -11.55
CA VAL A 156 -16.84 -7.26 -11.30
C VAL A 156 -15.67 -7.24 -12.31
N GLN A 157 -15.91 -6.77 -13.55
CA GLN A 157 -14.89 -6.62 -14.59
C GLN A 157 -13.96 -5.41 -14.35
N ALA A 158 -14.35 -4.49 -13.48
CA ALA A 158 -13.54 -3.34 -13.08
C ALA A 158 -12.63 -3.65 -11.88
N VAL A 159 -12.56 -4.90 -11.42
CA VAL A 159 -11.56 -5.38 -10.45
C VAL A 159 -10.65 -6.37 -11.17
N ALA A 160 -9.34 -6.11 -11.17
CA ALA A 160 -8.35 -6.98 -11.81
C ALA A 160 -8.42 -8.42 -11.28
N GLN A 161 -8.24 -9.40 -12.17
CA GLN A 161 -8.27 -10.82 -11.83
C GLN A 161 -7.11 -11.58 -12.48
N PRO A 162 -6.19 -12.19 -11.71
CA PRO A 162 -6.04 -12.03 -10.25
C PRO A 162 -5.76 -10.55 -9.87
N LEU A 163 -6.12 -10.14 -8.65
CA LEU A 163 -5.84 -8.78 -8.18
C LEU A 163 -4.37 -8.69 -7.78
N PRO A 164 -3.55 -7.80 -8.39
CA PRO A 164 -2.18 -7.61 -7.98
C PRO A 164 -2.07 -7.13 -6.53
N VAL A 165 -1.21 -7.77 -5.74
CA VAL A 165 -0.88 -7.34 -4.37
C VAL A 165 0.62 -7.11 -4.25
N VAL A 166 1.02 -5.86 -4.04
CA VAL A 166 2.42 -5.50 -3.81
C VAL A 166 2.61 -5.19 -2.33
N VAL A 167 3.44 -5.98 -1.68
CA VAL A 167 3.88 -5.77 -0.29
C VAL A 167 5.30 -5.18 -0.29
N GLY A 168 5.75 -4.60 0.82
CA GLY A 168 7.11 -4.04 0.90
C GLY A 168 7.79 -4.40 2.20
N GLU A 169 9.10 -4.61 2.13
CA GLU A 169 9.95 -4.86 3.28
C GLU A 169 9.90 -3.68 4.27
N LEU A 170 9.98 -4.02 5.55
CA LEU A 170 10.32 -3.10 6.61
C LEU A 170 11.82 -2.73 6.49
N GLY A 171 12.16 -1.49 6.81
CA GLY A 171 13.51 -0.95 6.57
C GLY A 171 14.59 -1.58 7.46
N ASP A 172 15.77 -1.84 6.89
CA ASP A 172 16.93 -2.41 7.61
C ASP A 172 17.41 -1.52 8.77
N TYR A 173 17.12 -0.22 8.73
CA TYR A 173 17.41 0.72 9.81
C TYR A 173 16.66 0.42 11.13
N LEU A 174 15.69 -0.50 11.11
CA LEU A 174 15.01 -0.99 12.30
C LEU A 174 15.89 -1.96 13.12
N ASP A 175 17.06 -2.37 12.59
CA ASP A 175 18.05 -3.11 13.37
C ASP A 175 18.44 -2.33 14.64
N GLY A 176 18.20 -2.94 15.80
CA GLY A 176 18.44 -2.31 17.10
C GLY A 176 17.31 -1.37 17.57
N PHE A 177 16.25 -1.17 16.78
CA PHE A 177 15.06 -0.43 17.21
C PHE A 177 14.16 -1.33 18.06
N ALA A 178 14.04 -1.03 19.36
CA ALA A 178 13.40 -1.92 20.32
C ALA A 178 11.94 -2.27 19.97
N SER A 179 11.17 -1.30 19.47
CA SER A 179 9.77 -1.48 19.08
C SER A 179 9.58 -2.13 17.70
N SER A 180 10.65 -2.59 17.04
CA SER A 180 10.56 -3.33 15.77
C SER A 180 11.66 -4.39 15.60
N LYS A 181 12.10 -4.98 16.71
CA LYS A 181 13.23 -5.92 16.77
C LYS A 181 13.10 -7.17 15.89
N TYR A 182 11.88 -7.60 15.55
CA TYR A 182 11.61 -8.77 14.71
C TYR A 182 11.29 -8.42 13.25
N HIS A 183 11.64 -7.22 12.77
CA HIS A 183 11.29 -6.77 11.42
C HIS A 183 11.75 -7.73 10.32
N ARG A 184 12.92 -8.37 10.49
CA ARG A 184 13.45 -9.38 9.55
C ARG A 184 12.58 -10.64 9.47
N VAL A 185 11.94 -11.03 10.59
CA VAL A 185 11.00 -12.16 10.64
C VAL A 185 9.73 -11.83 9.86
N ILE A 186 9.26 -10.58 9.93
CA ILE A 186 8.17 -10.09 9.10
C ILE A 186 8.58 -10.07 7.62
N ASN A 187 9.75 -9.52 7.28
CA ASN A 187 10.23 -9.45 5.90
C ASN A 187 10.30 -10.85 5.25
N ALA A 188 10.80 -11.86 5.96
CA ALA A 188 10.83 -13.23 5.46
C ALA A 188 9.42 -13.76 5.11
N GLN A 189 8.41 -13.43 5.93
CA GLN A 189 7.02 -13.82 5.72
C GLN A 189 6.32 -13.02 4.61
N LEU A 190 6.68 -11.75 4.41
CA LEU A 190 6.22 -10.96 3.26
C LEU A 190 6.78 -11.52 1.94
N HIS A 191 8.03 -11.98 1.94
CA HIS A 191 8.61 -12.70 0.81
C HIS A 191 7.92 -14.04 0.56
N GLU A 192 7.62 -14.80 1.61
CA GLU A 192 6.85 -16.05 1.49
C GLU A 192 5.46 -15.80 0.87
N TYR A 193 4.75 -14.75 1.31
CA TYR A 193 3.48 -14.36 0.71
C TYR A 193 3.61 -14.01 -0.78
N ALA A 194 4.61 -13.22 -1.13
CA ALA A 194 4.86 -12.81 -2.51
C ALA A 194 5.20 -14.00 -3.42
N ALA A 195 5.98 -14.96 -2.94
CA ALA A 195 6.33 -16.17 -3.69
C ALA A 195 5.12 -17.11 -3.92
N GLY A 196 4.03 -16.95 -3.16
CA GLY A 196 2.87 -17.82 -3.20
C GLY A 196 1.96 -17.67 -4.44
N ALA A 197 2.07 -16.60 -5.22
CA ALA A 197 1.29 -16.43 -6.46
C ALA A 197 1.94 -15.45 -7.46
N PRO A 198 1.77 -15.62 -8.78
CA PRO A 198 2.33 -14.70 -9.79
C PRO A 198 1.79 -13.27 -9.73
N ALA A 199 0.61 -13.06 -9.13
CA ALA A 199 0.01 -11.74 -8.96
C ALA A 199 0.49 -10.99 -7.71
N ARG A 200 1.57 -11.46 -7.08
CA ARG A 200 2.10 -10.90 -5.84
C ARG A 200 3.58 -10.57 -5.99
N ALA A 201 4.00 -9.50 -5.33
CA ALA A 201 5.40 -9.10 -5.30
C ALA A 201 5.76 -8.49 -3.94
N CYS A 202 7.01 -8.68 -3.53
CA CYS A 202 7.59 -8.02 -2.36
C CYS A 202 8.66 -7.03 -2.84
N VAL A 203 8.51 -5.77 -2.45
CA VAL A 203 9.43 -4.69 -2.77
C VAL A 203 10.49 -4.57 -1.70
N THR A 204 11.76 -4.51 -2.12
CA THR A 204 12.85 -4.34 -1.15
C THR A 204 12.94 -2.93 -0.59
N ALA A 205 13.26 -2.83 0.70
CA ALA A 205 13.59 -1.60 1.43
C ALA A 205 15.10 -1.38 1.59
N ARG A 206 15.92 -2.21 0.94
CA ARG A 206 17.38 -2.07 0.95
C ARG A 206 17.80 -0.68 0.48
N ASP A 207 18.78 -0.11 1.17
CA ASP A 207 19.39 1.20 0.92
C ASP A 207 18.41 2.39 1.07
N LEU A 208 17.24 2.19 1.69
CA LEU A 208 16.28 3.26 1.93
C LEU A 208 16.49 3.87 3.33
N PRO A 209 16.87 5.15 3.44
CA PRO A 209 17.12 5.78 4.73
C PRO A 209 15.83 6.16 5.47
N HIS A 210 15.87 6.07 6.80
CA HIS A 210 14.86 6.68 7.66
C HIS A 210 15.05 8.19 7.77
N LYS A 211 14.02 8.89 8.25
CA LYS A 211 13.98 10.36 8.37
C LYS A 211 14.73 10.93 9.60
N GLY A 212 15.53 10.11 10.27
CA GLY A 212 16.23 10.47 11.52
C GLY A 212 15.58 9.95 12.81
N ASP A 213 14.41 9.30 12.77
CA ASP A 213 13.70 8.79 13.96
C ASP A 213 13.82 7.27 14.19
N HIS A 214 14.65 6.60 13.40
CA HIS A 214 14.87 5.14 13.38
C HIS A 214 13.63 4.29 13.08
N LEU A 215 12.53 4.86 12.59
CA LEU A 215 11.27 4.14 12.35
C LEU A 215 10.68 4.41 10.97
N HIS A 216 10.67 5.67 10.54
CA HIS A 216 9.97 6.06 9.32
C HIS A 216 10.91 6.39 8.18
N PHE A 217 10.56 5.96 6.97
CA PHE A 217 11.28 6.35 5.75
C PHE A 217 11.34 7.88 5.60
N SER A 218 12.48 8.38 5.14
CA SER A 218 12.65 9.76 4.63
C SER A 218 11.79 10.03 3.39
N ALA A 219 11.63 11.29 2.98
CA ALA A 219 10.91 11.62 1.75
C ALA A 219 11.60 11.01 0.53
N ARG A 220 12.94 11.03 0.49
CA ARG A 220 13.71 10.35 -0.57
C ARG A 220 13.47 8.85 -0.60
N ALA A 221 13.46 8.20 0.56
CA ALA A 221 13.15 6.78 0.65
C ALA A 221 11.72 6.48 0.18
N GLN A 222 10.73 7.29 0.58
CA GLN A 222 9.33 7.16 0.14
C GLN A 222 9.18 7.28 -1.38
N ARG A 223 9.84 8.26 -2.01
CA ARG A 223 9.81 8.38 -3.48
C ARG A 223 10.38 7.14 -4.17
N MET A 224 11.54 6.68 -3.71
CA MET A 224 12.18 5.48 -4.24
C MET A 224 11.30 4.23 -4.02
N LEU A 225 10.67 4.11 -2.86
CA LEU A 225 9.75 3.03 -2.56
C LEU A 225 8.57 3.05 -3.55
N GLY A 226 8.00 4.22 -3.84
CA GLY A 226 6.92 4.33 -4.83
C GLY A 226 7.34 3.89 -6.24
N LEU A 227 8.55 4.23 -6.67
CA LEU A 227 9.10 3.73 -7.95
C LEU A 227 9.25 2.21 -7.94
N ARG A 228 9.79 1.63 -6.85
CA ARG A 228 9.95 0.17 -6.74
C ARG A 228 8.60 -0.56 -6.68
N TYR A 229 7.60 0.01 -6.02
CA TYR A 229 6.22 -0.52 -6.04
C TYR A 229 5.61 -0.44 -7.43
N ALA A 230 5.86 0.64 -8.18
CA ALA A 230 5.38 0.79 -9.55
C ALA A 230 6.04 -0.26 -10.47
N ASP A 231 7.35 -0.43 -10.40
CA ASP A 231 8.08 -1.44 -11.17
C ASP A 231 7.57 -2.86 -10.87
N ALA A 232 7.34 -3.18 -9.59
CA ALA A 232 6.80 -4.47 -9.17
C ALA A 232 5.39 -4.69 -9.70
N TRP A 233 4.51 -3.69 -9.61
CA TRP A 233 3.16 -3.78 -10.15
C TRP A 233 3.16 -3.91 -11.67
N LEU A 234 3.96 -3.12 -12.38
CA LEU A 234 4.11 -3.20 -13.85
C LEU A 234 4.62 -4.58 -14.27
N GLY A 235 5.57 -5.16 -13.53
CA GLY A 235 6.05 -6.52 -13.76
C GLY A 235 4.93 -7.57 -13.62
N ILE A 236 4.11 -7.46 -12.56
CA ILE A 236 2.92 -8.32 -12.41
C ILE A 236 1.97 -8.10 -13.59
N ALA A 237 1.62 -6.84 -13.90
CA ALA A 237 0.61 -6.47 -14.88
C ALA A 237 0.97 -6.97 -16.29
N LEU A 238 2.24 -6.86 -16.70
CA LEU A 238 2.75 -7.42 -17.95
C LEU A 238 2.68 -8.96 -17.96
N HIS A 239 3.02 -9.60 -16.84
CA HIS A 239 3.02 -11.06 -16.76
C HIS A 239 1.61 -11.66 -16.72
N THR A 240 0.63 -10.96 -16.15
CA THR A 240 -0.77 -11.41 -16.02
C THR A 240 -1.69 -10.87 -17.11
N GLY A 241 -1.19 -10.03 -18.03
CA GLY A 241 -1.95 -9.48 -19.16
C GLY A 241 -2.95 -8.39 -18.76
N LEU A 242 -2.68 -7.65 -17.68
CA LEU A 242 -3.48 -6.50 -17.25
C LEU A 242 -3.18 -5.23 -18.06
N ILE A 243 -1.97 -5.14 -18.64
CA ILE A 243 -1.51 -4.08 -19.55
C ILE A 243 -0.70 -4.68 -20.70
#